data_AF-A0A850WYQ9-F1
#
_entry.id   AF-A0A850WYQ9-F1
#
_cell.length_a   1.000
_cell.length_b   1.000
_cell.length_c   1.000
_cell.angle_alpha   90.00
_cell.angle_beta   90.00
_cell.angle_gamma   90.00
#
_symmetry.space_group_name_H-M   'P 1'
#
loop_
_entity.id
_entity.type
_entity.pdbx_description
1 polymer ?
#
loop_
_entity_poly.entity_id
_entity_poly.type
_entity_poly.pdbx_seq_one_letter_code
_entity_poly.pdbx_strand_id
1 'polypeptide(L)'
;YCPSCKNDSNEVVKAGEKLKQSKKKAKMPSASTESQRDWGKGMACVGRTKECTIVPSNHYGPIPGVPVGTTWKFRVQVSEAGVHRPHVGGIHGRSNDGAYSLVLAGGFEDEVDRGDEFTYTGSGGRDLSGNKRIGEHSFDQTLTHMNRALALNCDAPLDDKNGAESKNWRAGKPVRVVRSSKGRRISKYAPEEGNRYDGIYKVVKYWPEIGKCGFLVWRYLLRRDDIEPAPWTSEGMERSKKLGLSVQYPEGYLEAMASKEKKDKVKKQTVKQEPISQKEPTNTPKSMRMGDGGKGEAFQLTQEQQWLIREDCMNQKLWDEVLASLKEGPNFLKKLEQSFMCVCCQELVYQPVTTECLHNVCKSCLQRSFRAEVFTCPACRYDLGKGYTMVPNKILQTLLDQFFPGYSKGR
;
A
#
# COMPACT_ATOMS: atom_id res chain seq x y z
N TYR A 1 -31.00 14.97 -5.24
CA TYR A 1 -30.36 13.68 -4.89
C TYR A 1 -30.82 12.60 -5.86
N CYS A 2 -29.89 11.80 -6.42
CA CYS A 2 -30.19 10.69 -7.33
C CYS A 2 -30.88 9.51 -6.57
N PRO A 3 -31.85 8.79 -7.16
CA PRO A 3 -32.53 7.65 -6.51
C PRO A 3 -31.60 6.54 -6.02
N SER A 4 -30.43 6.37 -6.63
CA SER A 4 -29.40 5.40 -6.22
C SER A 4 -28.46 5.89 -5.11
N CYS A 5 -28.54 7.16 -4.74
CA CYS A 5 -27.70 7.82 -3.73
C CYS A 5 -28.48 8.26 -2.48
N LYS A 6 -29.76 7.93 -2.39
CA LYS A 6 -30.58 8.20 -1.20
C LYS A 6 -30.24 7.16 -0.13
N ASN A 7 -29.57 7.59 0.95
CA ASN A 7 -29.47 6.76 2.14
C ASN A 7 -30.85 6.65 2.77
N ASP A 8 -31.36 5.42 2.90
CA ASP A 8 -32.61 5.17 3.61
C ASP A 8 -32.38 5.42 5.10
N SER A 9 -33.07 6.42 5.66
CA SER A 9 -32.97 6.78 7.09
C SER A 9 -33.40 5.65 8.02
N ASN A 10 -34.11 4.63 7.51
CA ASN A 10 -34.46 3.43 8.26
C ASN A 10 -33.29 2.43 8.43
N GLU A 11 -32.22 2.58 7.66
CA GLU A 11 -30.98 1.79 7.78
C GLU A 11 -29.98 2.38 8.78
N VAL A 12 -30.26 3.57 9.34
CA VAL A 12 -29.44 4.21 10.39
C VAL A 12 -29.65 3.45 11.70
N VAL A 13 -28.59 2.81 12.19
CA VAL A 13 -28.58 2.09 13.47
C VAL A 13 -28.48 3.11 14.61
N LYS A 14 -29.50 3.17 15.47
CA LYS A 14 -29.51 4.05 16.66
C LYS A 14 -28.69 3.43 17.80
N ALA A 15 -28.25 4.26 18.75
CA ALA A 15 -27.52 3.79 19.92
C ALA A 15 -28.32 2.71 20.69
N GLY A 16 -27.72 1.53 20.88
CA GLY A 16 -28.34 0.38 21.54
C GLY A 16 -28.98 -0.66 20.59
N GLU A 17 -29.14 -0.37 19.29
CA GLU A 17 -29.64 -1.35 18.33
C GLU A 17 -28.51 -2.25 17.79
N LYS A 18 -28.81 -3.54 17.58
CA LYS A 18 -27.91 -4.45 16.85
C LYS A 18 -27.83 -4.02 15.38
N LEU A 19 -26.67 -4.24 14.77
CA LEU A 19 -26.43 -3.92 13.36
C LEU A 19 -27.47 -4.63 12.47
N LYS A 20 -28.33 -3.85 11.79
CA LYS A 20 -29.32 -4.40 10.86
C LYS A 20 -28.60 -5.00 9.66
N GLN A 21 -28.99 -6.21 9.24
CA GLN A 21 -28.41 -6.84 8.06
C GLN A 21 -28.73 -5.99 6.82
N SER A 22 -27.69 -5.52 6.13
CA SER A 22 -27.87 -4.70 4.93
C SER A 22 -28.60 -5.50 3.85
N LYS A 23 -29.73 -4.96 3.34
CA LYS A 23 -30.47 -5.53 2.20
C LYS A 23 -29.57 -5.69 0.96
N LYS A 24 -28.54 -4.85 0.84
CA LYS A 24 -27.53 -4.91 -0.23
C LYS A 24 -26.58 -6.10 -0.04
N LYS A 25 -26.16 -6.39 1.20
CA LYS A 25 -25.34 -7.57 1.51
C LYS A 25 -26.11 -8.88 1.33
N ALA A 26 -27.39 -8.91 1.69
CA ALA A 26 -28.25 -10.10 1.55
C ALA A 26 -28.47 -10.51 0.09
N LYS A 27 -28.40 -9.56 -0.85
CA LYS A 27 -28.52 -9.81 -2.30
C LYS A 27 -27.18 -10.14 -2.99
N MET A 28 -26.05 -10.13 -2.27
CA MET A 28 -24.78 -10.49 -2.89
C MET A 28 -24.69 -12.01 -3.10
N PRO A 29 -24.09 -12.48 -4.21
CA PRO A 29 -23.89 -13.92 -4.47
C PRO A 29 -23.13 -14.65 -3.35
N SER A 30 -22.37 -13.91 -2.53
CA SER A 30 -21.66 -14.42 -1.35
C SER A 30 -22.59 -14.78 -0.18
N ALA A 31 -23.83 -14.31 -0.16
CA ALA A 31 -24.80 -14.58 0.90
C ALA A 31 -25.42 -15.97 0.80
N SER A 32 -25.43 -16.57 -0.40
CA SER A 32 -25.98 -17.90 -0.68
C SER A 32 -24.92 -18.98 -0.87
N THR A 33 -23.64 -18.67 -0.71
CA THR A 33 -22.56 -19.66 -0.82
C THR A 33 -22.45 -20.51 0.44
N GLU A 34 -23.10 -21.67 0.47
CA GLU A 34 -22.88 -22.77 1.43
C GLU A 34 -21.54 -23.50 1.21
N SER A 35 -20.53 -22.79 0.73
CA SER A 35 -19.23 -23.36 0.40
C SER A 35 -18.43 -23.60 1.69
N GLN A 36 -18.51 -24.82 2.22
CA GLN A 36 -17.58 -25.38 3.23
C GLN A 36 -16.16 -25.66 2.69
N ARG A 37 -15.85 -25.20 1.46
CA ARG A 37 -14.54 -25.38 0.84
C ARG A 37 -13.52 -24.49 1.55
N ASP A 38 -12.70 -25.10 2.40
CA ASP A 38 -11.42 -24.52 2.82
C ASP A 38 -10.51 -24.48 1.60
N TRP A 39 -10.33 -23.27 1.04
CA TRP A 39 -9.40 -23.01 -0.06
C TRP A 39 -7.92 -23.08 0.37
N GLY A 40 -7.66 -23.61 1.57
CA GLY A 40 -6.36 -24.01 2.07
C GLY A 40 -5.48 -22.80 2.35
N LYS A 41 -5.84 -21.95 3.32
CA LYS A 41 -5.05 -20.79 3.78
C LYS A 41 -4.40 -19.96 2.65
N GLY A 42 -4.98 -19.96 1.45
CA GLY A 42 -4.39 -19.37 0.24
C GLY A 42 -4.75 -17.89 0.11
N MET A 43 -3.95 -17.14 -0.65
CA MET A 43 -4.11 -15.68 -0.77
C MET A 43 -5.17 -15.23 -1.79
N ALA A 44 -6.02 -16.12 -2.30
CA ALA A 44 -6.98 -15.81 -3.37
C ALA A 44 -8.16 -14.94 -2.89
N CYS A 45 -8.64 -15.18 -1.66
CA CYS A 45 -9.82 -14.52 -1.10
C CYS A 45 -9.52 -13.69 0.15
N VAL A 46 -8.24 -13.50 0.49
CA VAL A 46 -7.85 -12.78 1.70
C VAL A 46 -8.08 -11.28 1.54
N GLY A 47 -8.66 -10.69 2.57
CA GLY A 47 -8.75 -9.24 2.72
C GLY A 47 -7.45 -8.64 3.25
N ARG A 48 -7.44 -7.31 3.35
CA ARG A 48 -6.40 -6.59 4.07
C ARG A 48 -6.49 -6.90 5.57
N THR A 49 -5.35 -7.06 6.22
CA THR A 49 -5.24 -7.10 7.69
C THR A 49 -5.13 -5.69 8.28
N LYS A 50 -4.64 -4.72 7.49
CA LYS A 50 -4.48 -3.31 7.88
C LYS A 50 -4.76 -2.35 6.72
N GLU A 51 -4.96 -1.08 7.01
CA GLU A 51 -5.14 -0.05 5.98
C GLU A 51 -4.10 1.06 6.17
N CYS A 52 -3.53 1.55 5.07
CA CYS A 52 -2.66 2.73 5.11
C CYS A 52 -3.50 3.96 5.46
N THR A 53 -3.27 4.47 6.67
CA THR A 53 -3.85 5.70 7.24
C THR A 53 -2.86 6.86 7.24
N ILE A 54 -1.56 6.60 7.00
CA ILE A 54 -0.51 7.63 6.89
C ILE A 54 -0.84 8.66 5.82
N VAL A 55 -1.45 8.29 4.71
CA VAL A 55 -1.86 9.25 3.69
C VAL A 55 -3.27 8.90 3.19
N PRO A 56 -4.06 9.88 2.71
CA PRO A 56 -5.40 9.61 2.21
C PRO A 56 -5.37 8.71 0.96
N SER A 57 -6.53 8.13 0.62
CA SER A 57 -6.62 7.20 -0.52
C SER A 57 -6.31 7.85 -1.87
N ASN A 58 -6.51 9.16 -2.01
CA ASN A 58 -6.21 9.95 -3.20
C ASN A 58 -4.84 10.66 -3.14
N HIS A 59 -3.92 10.19 -2.31
CA HIS A 59 -2.57 10.77 -2.22
C HIS A 59 -1.76 10.55 -3.49
N TYR A 60 -1.18 11.63 -4.02
CA TYR A 60 -0.21 11.65 -5.11
C TYR A 60 1.22 11.64 -4.56
N GLY A 61 2.14 11.01 -5.30
CA GLY A 61 3.57 10.95 -4.93
C GLY A 61 3.92 9.74 -4.05
N PRO A 62 5.14 9.70 -3.49
CA PRO A 62 5.62 8.58 -2.69
C PRO A 62 4.79 8.37 -1.41
N ILE A 63 4.79 7.13 -0.90
CA ILE A 63 4.23 6.85 0.44
C ILE A 63 5.34 7.04 1.46
N PRO A 64 5.16 7.87 2.51
CA PRO A 64 6.16 8.01 3.56
C PRO A 64 6.53 6.66 4.18
N GLY A 65 7.83 6.43 4.42
CA GLY A 65 8.33 5.16 4.96
C GLY A 65 8.44 4.01 3.96
N VAL A 66 8.15 4.24 2.67
CA VAL A 66 8.20 3.20 1.64
C VAL A 66 9.18 3.59 0.52
N PRO A 67 10.48 3.28 0.66
CA PRO A 67 11.49 3.65 -0.34
C PRO A 67 11.36 2.85 -1.64
N VAL A 68 11.92 3.38 -2.72
CA VAL A 68 12.09 2.67 -3.98
C VAL A 68 12.91 1.39 -3.75
N GLY A 69 12.45 0.27 -4.33
CA GLY A 69 13.00 -1.07 -4.12
C GLY A 69 12.23 -1.92 -3.11
N THR A 70 11.32 -1.33 -2.32
CA THR A 70 10.50 -2.11 -1.36
C THR A 70 9.68 -3.15 -2.11
N THR A 71 9.74 -4.41 -1.65
CA THR A 71 9.17 -5.56 -2.34
C THR A 71 8.22 -6.35 -1.45
N TRP A 72 7.04 -6.69 -1.96
CA TRP A 72 6.03 -7.51 -1.26
C TRP A 72 5.65 -8.72 -2.08
N LYS A 73 5.46 -9.87 -1.41
CA LYS A 73 5.06 -11.11 -2.07
C LYS A 73 3.69 -11.00 -2.75
N PHE A 74 2.71 -10.36 -2.10
CA PHE A 74 1.33 -10.33 -2.56
C PHE A 74 0.78 -8.91 -2.76
N ARG A 75 -0.15 -8.75 -3.72
CA ARG A 75 -0.84 -7.48 -4.02
C ARG A 75 -1.61 -6.90 -2.83
N VAL A 76 -2.10 -7.74 -1.91
CA VAL A 76 -2.77 -7.27 -0.70
C VAL A 76 -1.81 -6.48 0.21
N GLN A 77 -0.55 -6.89 0.33
CA GLN A 77 0.45 -6.17 1.12
C GLN A 77 0.82 -4.82 0.46
N VAL A 78 0.86 -4.76 -0.88
CA VAL A 78 1.05 -3.51 -1.64
C VAL A 78 -0.11 -2.53 -1.38
N SER A 79 -1.32 -3.07 -1.20
CA SER A 79 -2.52 -2.29 -0.86
C SER A 79 -2.51 -1.81 0.59
N GLU A 80 -2.16 -2.70 1.53
CA GLU A 80 -1.96 -2.38 2.95
C GLU A 80 -0.91 -1.28 3.15
N ALA A 81 0.16 -1.28 2.34
CA ALA A 81 1.19 -0.25 2.33
C ALA A 81 0.74 1.08 1.68
N GLY A 82 -0.47 1.15 1.08
CA GLY A 82 -0.98 2.36 0.41
C GLY A 82 -0.37 2.68 -0.95
N VAL A 83 0.70 1.98 -1.35
CA VAL A 83 1.41 2.17 -2.64
C VAL A 83 0.45 1.94 -3.80
N HIS A 84 -0.28 0.82 -3.78
CA HIS A 84 -1.31 0.51 -4.77
C HIS A 84 -2.49 -0.22 -4.13
N ARG A 85 -3.55 0.55 -3.81
CA ARG A 85 -4.70 0.11 -3.01
C ARG A 85 -5.62 -0.93 -3.70
N PRO A 86 -5.81 -0.95 -5.03
CA PRO A 86 -6.55 -2.03 -5.68
C PRO A 86 -5.83 -3.38 -5.53
N HIS A 87 -6.55 -4.43 -5.13
CA HIS A 87 -5.97 -5.77 -5.00
C HIS A 87 -5.78 -6.47 -6.35
N VAL A 88 -6.62 -6.11 -7.33
CA VAL A 88 -6.69 -6.77 -8.64
C VAL A 88 -6.39 -5.78 -9.77
N GLY A 89 -7.18 -4.70 -9.86
CA GLY A 89 -7.08 -3.71 -10.94
C GLY A 89 -5.65 -3.17 -11.14
N GLY A 90 -5.27 -2.92 -12.38
CA GLY A 90 -3.92 -2.46 -12.72
C GLY A 90 -3.67 -0.98 -12.43
N ILE A 91 -4.72 -0.15 -12.44
CA ILE A 91 -4.66 1.30 -12.19
C ILE A 91 -5.49 1.63 -10.95
N HIS A 92 -4.95 2.51 -10.10
CA HIS A 92 -5.65 3.14 -9.00
C HIS A 92 -5.85 4.62 -9.32
N GLY A 93 -7.10 5.06 -9.47
CA GLY A 93 -7.40 6.45 -9.78
C GLY A 93 -8.85 6.82 -9.56
N ARG A 94 -9.16 8.10 -9.79
CA ARG A 94 -10.54 8.59 -9.91
C ARG A 94 -10.67 9.34 -11.22
N SER A 95 -11.73 9.06 -11.97
CA SER A 95 -11.92 9.62 -13.30
C SER A 95 -12.12 11.14 -13.31
N ASN A 96 -12.33 11.79 -12.17
CA ASN A 96 -12.48 13.24 -12.03
C ASN A 96 -11.27 13.92 -11.35
N ASP A 97 -10.20 13.18 -11.06
CA ASP A 97 -8.99 13.72 -10.43
C ASP A 97 -7.76 13.26 -11.21
N GLY A 98 -7.40 11.99 -11.08
CA GLY A 98 -6.27 11.37 -11.78
C GLY A 98 -5.95 9.98 -11.22
N ALA A 99 -4.90 9.36 -11.74
CA ALA A 99 -4.34 8.09 -11.28
C ALA A 99 -3.20 8.31 -10.27
N TYR A 100 -3.28 7.61 -9.15
CA TYR A 100 -2.32 7.69 -8.06
C TYR A 100 -1.20 6.65 -8.19
N SER A 101 -1.54 5.47 -8.74
CA SER A 101 -0.58 4.38 -8.94
C SER A 101 -1.02 3.35 -9.96
N LEU A 102 -0.07 2.59 -10.50
CA LEU A 102 -0.33 1.47 -11.40
C LEU A 102 0.60 0.28 -11.17
N VAL A 103 0.22 -0.87 -11.74
CA VAL A 103 0.98 -2.12 -11.69
C VAL A 103 1.28 -2.64 -13.09
N LEU A 104 2.56 -2.90 -13.36
CA LEU A 104 3.05 -3.64 -14.52
C LEU A 104 3.14 -5.13 -14.14
N ALA A 105 2.22 -5.94 -14.65
CA ALA A 105 2.16 -7.38 -14.37
C ALA A 105 2.22 -8.26 -15.63
N GLY A 106 2.54 -7.67 -16.79
CA GLY A 106 2.55 -8.34 -18.09
C GLY A 106 1.17 -8.82 -18.49
N GLY A 107 0.17 -7.94 -18.40
CA GLY A 107 -1.23 -8.26 -18.72
C GLY A 107 -1.57 -8.15 -20.20
N PHE A 108 -0.66 -7.59 -20.99
CA PHE A 108 -0.84 -7.27 -22.40
C PHE A 108 0.46 -7.58 -23.14
N GLU A 109 0.35 -8.23 -24.29
CA GLU A 109 1.51 -8.67 -25.08
C GLU A 109 2.25 -7.51 -25.76
N ASP A 110 1.57 -6.37 -25.90
CA ASP A 110 2.11 -5.20 -26.60
C ASP A 110 2.78 -4.21 -25.66
N GLU A 111 2.77 -4.47 -24.35
CA GLU A 111 3.46 -3.64 -23.38
C GLU A 111 4.98 -3.71 -23.62
N VAL A 112 5.58 -2.54 -23.83
CA VAL A 112 7.02 -2.39 -23.98
C VAL A 112 7.54 -1.71 -22.71
N ASP A 113 8.36 -2.41 -21.95
CA ASP A 113 8.97 -1.90 -20.73
C ASP A 113 10.48 -1.76 -20.90
N ARG A 114 10.97 -0.50 -20.88
CA ARG A 114 12.38 -0.13 -20.97
C ARG A 114 12.94 0.34 -19.63
N GLY A 115 12.26 0.07 -18.52
CA GLY A 115 12.69 0.48 -17.19
C GLY A 115 12.29 1.93 -16.92
N ASP A 116 13.11 2.88 -17.32
CA ASP A 116 12.84 4.32 -17.10
C ASP A 116 11.71 4.86 -17.95
N GLU A 117 11.36 4.15 -19.03
CA GLU A 117 10.20 4.43 -19.87
C GLU A 117 9.44 3.15 -20.17
N PHE A 118 8.11 3.24 -20.24
CA PHE A 118 7.29 2.12 -20.70
C PHE A 118 6.00 2.60 -21.35
N THR A 119 5.47 1.77 -22.25
CA THR A 119 4.13 1.94 -22.80
C THR A 119 3.16 1.04 -22.04
N TYR A 120 2.22 1.66 -21.34
CA TYR A 120 1.17 0.98 -20.59
C TYR A 120 -0.11 0.88 -21.42
N THR A 121 -0.88 -0.18 -21.19
CA THR A 121 -2.18 -0.36 -21.86
C THR A 121 -3.31 -0.16 -20.86
N GLY A 122 -4.34 0.59 -21.27
CA GLY A 122 -5.54 0.84 -20.49
C GLY A 122 -6.26 -0.44 -20.09
N SER A 123 -7.18 -0.29 -19.13
CA SER A 123 -8.06 -1.38 -18.70
C SER A 123 -9.37 -1.41 -19.50
N GLY A 124 -10.10 -2.53 -19.42
CA GLY A 124 -11.37 -2.73 -20.12
C GLY A 124 -11.20 -3.35 -21.51
N GLY A 125 -12.26 -3.29 -22.31
CA GLY A 125 -12.33 -3.97 -23.62
C GLY A 125 -12.42 -5.48 -23.51
N ARG A 126 -12.95 -6.01 -22.40
CA ARG A 126 -12.98 -7.44 -22.04
C ARG A 126 -14.33 -7.79 -21.44
N ASP A 127 -14.87 -8.94 -21.80
CA ASP A 127 -16.04 -9.49 -21.12
C ASP A 127 -15.63 -10.18 -19.81
N LEU A 128 -16.11 -9.62 -18.69
CA LEU A 128 -15.88 -10.13 -17.34
C LEU A 128 -17.16 -10.73 -16.72
N SER A 129 -18.16 -11.04 -17.54
CA SER A 129 -19.35 -11.79 -17.13
C SER A 129 -18.98 -13.12 -16.44
N GLY A 130 -19.86 -13.61 -15.56
CA GLY A 130 -19.59 -14.83 -14.79
C GLY A 130 -18.54 -14.68 -13.69
N ASN A 131 -18.41 -13.48 -13.10
CA ASN A 131 -17.50 -13.20 -11.97
C ASN A 131 -16.02 -13.40 -12.31
N LYS A 132 -15.62 -13.17 -13.57
CA LYS A 132 -14.21 -13.20 -13.99
C LYS A 132 -13.46 -11.98 -13.45
N ARG A 133 -12.13 -12.10 -13.39
CA ARG A 133 -11.22 -10.98 -13.05
C ARG A 133 -10.27 -10.62 -14.20
N ILE A 134 -10.11 -11.56 -15.13
CA ILE A 134 -9.32 -11.46 -16.34
C ILE A 134 -10.17 -12.11 -17.44
N GLY A 135 -10.12 -11.54 -18.64
CA GLY A 135 -10.80 -12.05 -19.82
C GLY A 135 -9.98 -11.66 -21.05
N GLU A 136 -10.32 -12.25 -22.18
CA GLU A 136 -9.78 -11.87 -23.47
C GLU A 136 -10.43 -10.58 -23.96
N HIS A 137 -9.75 -9.91 -24.89
CA HIS A 137 -10.30 -8.71 -25.50
C HIS A 137 -11.44 -9.06 -26.44
N SER A 138 -12.55 -8.35 -26.31
CA SER A 138 -13.77 -8.61 -27.10
C SER A 138 -14.46 -7.37 -27.64
N PHE A 139 -14.00 -6.18 -27.27
CA PHE A 139 -14.48 -4.89 -27.77
C PHE A 139 -13.49 -3.77 -27.46
N ASP A 140 -13.69 -2.61 -28.08
CA ASP A 140 -12.85 -1.44 -27.93
C ASP A 140 -12.83 -0.90 -26.49
N GLN A 141 -11.65 -0.47 -26.05
CA GLN A 141 -11.52 0.31 -24.83
C GLN A 141 -12.08 1.71 -24.99
N THR A 142 -12.52 2.31 -23.89
CA THR A 142 -12.98 3.70 -23.86
C THR A 142 -12.10 4.53 -22.93
N LEU A 143 -12.02 5.84 -23.17
CA LEU A 143 -11.34 6.77 -22.27
C LEU A 143 -12.24 7.15 -21.08
N THR A 144 -12.63 6.15 -20.31
CA THR A 144 -13.50 6.29 -19.13
C THR A 144 -12.80 5.72 -17.89
N HIS A 145 -13.39 5.95 -16.71
CA HIS A 145 -12.93 5.37 -15.45
C HIS A 145 -11.41 5.52 -15.22
N MET A 146 -10.68 4.40 -15.11
CA MET A 146 -9.24 4.38 -14.82
C MET A 146 -8.39 4.85 -16.00
N ASN A 147 -8.87 4.66 -17.23
CA ASN A 147 -8.20 5.13 -18.44
C ASN A 147 -8.22 6.67 -18.45
N ARG A 148 -9.40 7.27 -18.22
CA ARG A 148 -9.54 8.72 -18.04
C ARG A 148 -8.70 9.24 -16.87
N ALA A 149 -8.70 8.52 -15.75
CA ALA A 149 -7.89 8.90 -14.59
C ALA A 149 -6.40 8.98 -14.93
N LEU A 150 -5.85 8.00 -15.65
CA LEU A 150 -4.45 8.02 -16.06
C LEU A 150 -4.16 9.11 -17.10
N ALA A 151 -5.09 9.37 -18.03
CA ALA A 151 -4.95 10.45 -19.01
C ALA A 151 -4.86 11.84 -18.34
N LEU A 152 -5.63 12.08 -17.28
CA LEU A 152 -5.60 13.33 -16.50
C LEU A 152 -4.26 13.59 -15.79
N ASN A 153 -3.36 12.62 -15.70
CA ASN A 153 -2.02 12.84 -15.17
C ASN A 153 -1.10 13.51 -16.19
N CYS A 154 -1.42 13.43 -17.49
CA CYS A 154 -0.68 14.11 -18.55
C CYS A 154 -0.86 15.63 -18.39
N ASP A 155 0.22 16.40 -18.43
CA ASP A 155 0.17 17.87 -18.46
C ASP A 155 -0.18 18.34 -19.89
N ALA A 156 -1.40 18.03 -20.30
CA ALA A 156 -2.02 18.44 -21.56
C ALA A 156 -3.55 18.42 -21.38
N PRO A 157 -4.30 19.26 -22.13
CA PRO A 157 -5.75 19.16 -22.17
C PRO A 157 -6.23 17.74 -22.50
N LEU A 158 -7.29 17.30 -21.84
CA LEU A 158 -7.87 15.98 -22.09
C LEU A 158 -8.49 15.93 -23.49
N ASP A 159 -8.05 15.01 -24.35
CA ASP A 159 -8.63 14.70 -25.65
C ASP A 159 -9.01 13.22 -25.68
N ASP A 160 -10.32 12.94 -25.77
CA ASP A 160 -10.89 11.60 -25.74
C ASP A 160 -11.02 10.92 -27.10
N LYS A 161 -10.57 11.59 -28.17
CA LYS A 161 -10.59 11.08 -29.55
C LYS A 161 -9.19 10.71 -30.04
N ASN A 162 -8.23 11.61 -29.87
CA ASN A 162 -6.87 11.45 -30.41
C ASN A 162 -5.83 11.21 -29.32
N GLY A 163 -6.19 11.49 -28.06
CA GLY A 163 -5.23 11.56 -26.97
C GLY A 163 -4.42 12.85 -27.00
N ALA A 164 -3.42 12.96 -26.13
CA ALA A 164 -2.61 14.16 -26.01
C ALA A 164 -1.17 13.86 -25.61
N GLU A 165 -0.27 14.77 -25.98
CA GLU A 165 1.16 14.75 -25.63
C GLU A 165 1.53 16.03 -24.90
N SER A 166 2.19 15.88 -23.74
CA SER A 166 2.62 17.01 -22.92
C SER A 166 3.92 17.60 -23.44
N LYS A 167 3.95 18.94 -23.56
CA LYS A 167 5.19 19.70 -23.85
C LYS A 167 6.11 19.79 -22.63
N ASN A 168 5.54 19.70 -21.42
CA ASN A 168 6.26 19.75 -20.15
C ASN A 168 5.82 18.59 -19.25
N TRP A 169 6.07 17.36 -19.70
CA TRP A 169 5.59 16.14 -19.04
C TRP A 169 5.95 16.04 -17.55
N ARG A 170 7.01 16.72 -17.10
CA ARG A 170 7.38 16.81 -15.67
C ARG A 170 6.42 17.66 -14.84
N ALA A 171 5.60 18.52 -15.42
CA ALA A 171 4.52 19.21 -14.70
C ALA A 171 3.30 18.29 -14.44
N GLY A 172 3.24 17.12 -15.09
CA GLY A 172 2.16 16.15 -14.93
C GLY A 172 2.07 15.56 -13.51
N LYS A 173 0.91 15.02 -13.18
CA LYS A 173 0.65 14.42 -11.85
C LYS A 173 1.45 13.11 -11.69
N PRO A 174 2.13 12.90 -10.55
CA PRO A 174 2.98 11.73 -10.34
C PRO A 174 2.17 10.44 -10.17
N VAL A 175 2.67 9.35 -10.73
CA VAL A 175 2.11 7.99 -10.64
C VAL A 175 3.12 7.09 -9.96
N ARG A 176 2.75 6.44 -8.85
CA ARG A 176 3.59 5.38 -8.25
C ARG A 176 3.51 4.13 -9.13
N VAL A 177 4.67 3.58 -9.52
CA VAL A 177 4.74 2.39 -10.36
C VAL A 177 5.22 1.19 -9.56
N VAL A 178 4.47 0.09 -9.67
CA VAL A 178 4.84 -1.21 -9.09
C VAL A 178 5.06 -2.21 -10.23
N ARG A 179 6.20 -2.90 -10.25
CA ARG A 179 6.44 -4.03 -11.16
C ARG A 179 6.21 -5.35 -10.44
N SER A 180 5.46 -6.26 -11.06
CA SER A 180 5.19 -7.61 -10.54
C SER A 180 6.05 -8.63 -11.26
N SER A 181 6.49 -9.68 -10.55
CA SER A 181 7.27 -10.78 -11.12
C SER A 181 6.55 -11.52 -12.25
N LYS A 182 5.21 -11.42 -12.31
CA LYS A 182 4.39 -11.91 -13.44
C LYS A 182 4.77 -11.27 -14.78
N GLY A 183 5.34 -10.06 -14.75
CA GLY A 183 5.84 -9.35 -15.92
C GLY A 183 7.16 -9.87 -16.48
N ARG A 184 7.88 -10.78 -15.79
CA ARG A 184 9.21 -11.27 -16.25
C ARG A 184 9.19 -11.87 -17.64
N ARG A 185 8.06 -12.42 -18.08
CA ARG A 185 7.90 -12.98 -19.43
C ARG A 185 8.07 -11.95 -20.56
N ILE A 186 7.85 -10.66 -20.29
CA ILE A 186 7.97 -9.58 -21.29
C ILE A 186 8.93 -8.46 -20.87
N SER A 187 9.36 -8.41 -19.61
CA SER A 187 10.21 -7.33 -19.10
C SER A 187 11.34 -7.88 -18.22
N LYS A 188 12.58 -7.55 -18.59
CA LYS A 188 13.77 -7.82 -17.76
C LYS A 188 13.82 -6.98 -16.48
N TYR A 189 13.01 -5.92 -16.39
CA TYR A 189 12.97 -5.00 -15.24
C TYR A 189 12.02 -5.49 -14.14
N ALA A 190 11.15 -6.45 -14.44
CA ALA A 190 10.27 -7.08 -13.46
C ALA A 190 11.09 -7.80 -12.37
N PRO A 191 10.68 -7.72 -11.08
CA PRO A 191 11.41 -8.37 -10.00
C PRO A 191 11.34 -9.90 -10.12
N GLU A 192 12.27 -10.59 -9.46
CA GLU A 192 12.30 -12.05 -9.45
C GLU A 192 11.08 -12.65 -8.76
N GLU A 193 10.65 -11.98 -7.69
CA GLU A 193 9.55 -12.41 -6.84
C GLU A 193 8.69 -11.22 -6.42
N GLY A 194 7.38 -11.44 -6.37
CA GLY A 194 6.45 -10.51 -5.75
C GLY A 194 6.21 -9.25 -6.58
N ASN A 195 6.15 -8.11 -5.90
CA ASN A 195 5.75 -6.81 -6.42
C ASN A 195 6.69 -5.76 -5.81
N ARG A 196 7.44 -5.03 -6.64
CA ARG A 196 8.44 -4.05 -6.22
C ARG A 196 7.98 -2.64 -6.58
N TYR A 197 8.09 -1.71 -5.64
CA TYR A 197 7.88 -0.29 -5.89
C TYR A 197 9.10 0.31 -6.59
N ASP A 198 8.93 0.86 -7.79
CA ASP A 198 10.02 1.33 -8.66
C ASP A 198 10.09 2.86 -8.78
N GLY A 199 9.30 3.57 -7.96
CA GLY A 199 9.31 5.02 -7.86
C GLY A 199 8.19 5.71 -8.63
N ILE A 200 8.41 6.99 -8.88
CA ILE A 200 7.49 7.93 -9.49
C ILE A 200 7.74 8.07 -10.99
N TYR A 201 6.64 8.00 -11.74
CA TYR A 201 6.60 8.21 -13.18
C TYR A 201 5.55 9.26 -13.50
N LYS A 202 5.64 9.86 -14.69
CA LYS A 202 4.66 10.81 -15.21
C LYS A 202 4.26 10.43 -16.62
N VAL A 203 3.02 10.74 -16.97
CA VAL A 203 2.47 10.46 -18.30
C VAL A 203 2.99 11.51 -19.27
N VAL A 204 3.77 11.08 -20.26
CA VAL A 204 4.32 11.94 -21.32
C VAL A 204 3.26 12.17 -22.38
N LYS A 205 2.60 11.11 -22.82
CA LYS A 205 1.50 11.15 -23.78
C LYS A 205 0.60 9.93 -23.65
N TYR A 206 -0.60 10.05 -24.20
CA TYR A 206 -1.54 8.95 -24.33
C TYR A 206 -2.28 9.05 -25.67
N TRP A 207 -2.65 7.91 -26.25
CA TRP A 207 -3.29 7.83 -27.57
C TRP A 207 -4.09 6.52 -27.70
N PRO A 208 -5.15 6.47 -28.52
CA PRO A 208 -5.79 5.23 -28.91
C PRO A 208 -5.03 4.58 -30.08
N GLU A 209 -4.90 3.25 -30.07
CA GLU A 209 -4.41 2.49 -31.23
C GLU A 209 -5.10 1.11 -31.31
N ILE A 210 -5.08 0.48 -32.48
CA ILE A 210 -5.50 -0.91 -32.60
C ILE A 210 -4.38 -1.80 -32.08
N GLY A 211 -4.61 -2.46 -30.94
CA GLY A 211 -3.65 -3.40 -30.35
C GLY A 211 -3.56 -4.71 -31.14
N LYS A 212 -2.63 -5.60 -30.80
CA LYS A 212 -2.53 -6.94 -31.43
C LYS A 212 -3.77 -7.80 -31.21
N CYS A 213 -4.60 -7.46 -30.22
CA CYS A 213 -5.89 -8.10 -30.02
C CYS A 213 -6.95 -7.73 -31.07
N GLY A 214 -6.66 -6.81 -32.00
CA GLY A 214 -7.58 -6.38 -33.06
C GLY A 214 -8.64 -5.36 -32.63
N PHE A 215 -8.58 -4.89 -31.37
CA PHE A 215 -9.48 -3.87 -30.82
C PHE A 215 -8.71 -2.60 -30.47
N LEU A 216 -9.43 -1.48 -30.41
CA LEU A 216 -8.90 -0.22 -29.92
C LEU A 216 -8.51 -0.36 -28.45
N VAL A 217 -7.27 -0.01 -28.14
CA VAL A 217 -6.74 0.08 -26.78
C VAL A 217 -6.19 1.49 -26.54
N TRP A 218 -6.31 1.97 -25.31
CA TRP A 218 -5.69 3.23 -24.91
C TRP A 218 -4.29 2.99 -24.40
N ARG A 219 -3.32 3.75 -24.91
CA ARG A 219 -1.90 3.59 -24.57
C ARG A 219 -1.38 4.83 -23.89
N TYR A 220 -0.42 4.62 -23.00
CA TYR A 220 0.16 5.66 -22.18
C TYR A 220 1.67 5.48 -22.17
N LEU A 221 2.41 6.48 -22.62
CA LEU A 221 3.85 6.53 -22.43
C LEU A 221 4.13 7.15 -21.05
N LEU A 222 4.75 6.37 -20.18
CA LEU A 222 5.21 6.85 -18.88
C LEU A 222 6.72 6.93 -18.86
N ARG A 223 7.24 7.99 -18.22
CA ARG A 223 8.67 8.22 -18.01
C ARG A 223 8.95 8.49 -16.54
N ARG A 224 10.05 7.94 -16.04
CA ARG A 224 10.48 8.05 -14.65
C ARG A 224 10.88 9.49 -14.33
N ASP A 225 10.41 9.99 -13.18
CA ASP A 225 10.73 11.31 -12.63
C ASP A 225 10.85 11.18 -11.10
N ASP A 226 11.91 10.50 -10.68
CA ASP A 226 12.16 10.16 -9.28
C ASP A 226 13.65 10.32 -8.99
N ILE A 227 13.95 10.94 -7.85
CA ILE A 227 15.31 11.20 -7.37
C ILE A 227 15.98 9.93 -6.84
N GLU A 228 15.19 8.97 -6.36
CA GLU A 228 15.72 7.71 -5.85
C GLU A 228 16.20 6.87 -7.05
N PRO A 229 17.38 6.22 -7.00
CA PRO A 229 17.88 5.42 -8.11
C PRO A 229 16.98 4.22 -8.41
N ALA A 230 16.85 3.87 -9.69
CA ALA A 230 16.00 2.76 -10.10
C ALA A 230 16.56 1.41 -9.61
N PRO A 231 15.74 0.46 -9.12
CA PRO A 231 16.24 -0.75 -8.44
C PRO A 231 17.09 -1.71 -9.26
N TRP A 232 17.09 -1.58 -10.59
CA TRP A 232 17.91 -2.41 -11.51
C TRP A 232 19.25 -1.77 -11.89
N THR A 233 19.51 -0.53 -11.47
CA THR A 233 20.80 0.13 -11.66
C THR A 233 21.78 -0.31 -10.58
N SER A 234 23.09 -0.17 -10.83
CA SER A 234 24.12 -0.48 -9.83
C SER A 234 23.90 0.31 -8.53
N GLU A 235 23.58 1.60 -8.65
CA GLU A 235 23.28 2.48 -7.52
C GLU A 235 22.03 2.03 -6.77
N GLY A 236 20.95 1.68 -7.48
CA GLY A 236 19.70 1.20 -6.86
C GLY A 236 19.84 -0.15 -6.17
N MET A 237 20.66 -1.06 -6.72
CA MET A 237 20.99 -2.34 -6.08
C MET A 237 21.81 -2.12 -4.80
N GLU A 238 22.83 -1.27 -4.86
CA GLU A 238 23.64 -0.92 -3.68
C GLU A 238 22.78 -0.26 -2.61
N ARG A 239 21.91 0.68 -2.99
CA ARG A 239 20.98 1.34 -2.07
C ARG A 239 20.00 0.36 -1.44
N SER A 240 19.43 -0.57 -2.21
CA SER A 240 18.54 -1.60 -1.67
C SER A 240 19.24 -2.48 -0.64
N LYS A 241 20.52 -2.81 -0.88
CA LYS A 241 21.38 -3.54 0.07
C LYS A 241 21.68 -2.70 1.31
N LYS A 242 22.05 -1.43 1.14
CA LYS A 242 22.28 -0.48 2.24
C LYS A 242 21.04 -0.31 3.10
N LEU A 243 19.84 -0.31 2.53
CA LEU A 243 18.59 -0.19 3.28
C LEU A 243 18.09 -1.53 3.86
N GLY A 244 18.78 -2.65 3.59
CA GLY A 244 18.38 -3.97 4.07
C GLY A 244 17.03 -4.45 3.49
N LEU A 245 16.66 -4.01 2.29
CA LEU A 245 15.37 -4.33 1.70
C LEU A 245 15.29 -5.81 1.28
N SER A 246 14.24 -6.49 1.71
CA SER A 246 13.95 -7.88 1.37
C SER A 246 12.47 -8.06 0.99
N VAL A 247 12.15 -9.20 0.37
CA VAL A 247 10.77 -9.55 0.03
C VAL A 247 9.95 -9.73 1.32
N GLN A 248 8.91 -8.93 1.47
CA GLN A 248 8.02 -9.01 2.62
C GLN A 248 6.93 -10.05 2.38
N TYR A 249 6.75 -10.96 3.35
CA TYR A 249 5.70 -11.97 3.35
C TYR A 249 4.61 -11.63 4.39
N PRO A 250 3.36 -12.10 4.21
CA PRO A 250 2.37 -12.02 5.26
C PRO A 250 2.84 -12.78 6.51
N GLU A 251 2.40 -12.31 7.69
CA GLU A 251 2.71 -12.96 8.96
C GLU A 251 2.26 -14.44 8.96
N GLY A 252 3.12 -15.35 9.43
CA GLY A 252 2.84 -16.79 9.43
C GLY A 252 2.92 -17.49 8.07
N TYR A 253 3.18 -16.77 6.97
CA TYR A 253 3.17 -17.35 5.62
C TYR A 253 4.32 -18.34 5.39
N LEU A 254 5.54 -17.98 5.79
CA LEU A 254 6.71 -18.82 5.57
C LEU A 254 6.63 -20.11 6.39
N GLU A 255 6.16 -20.03 7.63
CA GLU A 255 5.92 -21.15 8.52
C GLU A 255 4.83 -22.08 7.97
N ALA A 256 3.75 -21.51 7.43
CA ALA A 256 2.67 -22.26 6.80
C ALA A 256 3.16 -23.00 5.53
N MET A 257 3.98 -22.35 4.70
CA MET A 257 4.55 -22.97 3.50
C MET A 257 5.53 -24.08 3.84
N ALA A 258 6.43 -23.87 4.82
CA ALA A 258 7.34 -24.92 5.29
C ALA A 258 6.60 -26.12 5.87
N SER A 259 5.50 -25.88 6.60
CA SER A 259 4.64 -26.94 7.13
C SER A 259 3.94 -27.73 6.01
N LYS A 260 3.49 -27.04 4.95
CA LYS A 260 2.86 -27.67 3.79
C LYS A 260 3.86 -28.54 3.01
N GLU A 261 5.06 -28.04 2.75
CA GLU A 261 6.12 -28.82 2.10
C GLU A 261 6.51 -30.08 2.88
N LYS A 262 6.60 -29.98 4.21
CA LYS A 262 6.83 -31.15 5.08
C LYS A 262 5.69 -32.16 4.92
N LYS A 263 4.43 -31.72 4.94
CA LYS A 263 3.26 -32.60 4.73
C LYS A 263 3.26 -33.25 3.34
N ASP A 264 3.62 -32.50 2.30
CA ASP A 264 3.66 -33.01 0.93
C ASP A 264 4.82 -34.00 0.71
N LYS A 265 5.96 -33.79 1.38
CA LYS A 265 7.07 -34.77 1.41
C LYS A 265 6.68 -36.06 2.14
N VAL A 266 5.99 -35.95 3.27
CA VAL A 266 5.48 -37.11 4.02
C VAL A 266 4.44 -37.88 3.19
N LYS A 267 3.52 -37.19 2.49
CA LYS A 267 2.56 -37.80 1.56
C LYS A 267 3.23 -38.48 0.36
N LYS A 268 4.30 -37.90 -0.19
CA LYS A 268 5.08 -38.54 -1.27
C LYS A 268 5.84 -39.79 -0.81
N GLN A 269 6.24 -39.85 0.47
CA GLN A 269 6.90 -41.03 1.04
C GLN A 269 5.90 -42.16 1.37
N THR A 270 4.65 -41.84 1.73
CA THR A 270 3.61 -42.85 2.05
C THR A 270 3.03 -43.56 0.82
N VAL A 271 3.21 -43.01 -0.39
CA VAL A 271 2.73 -43.64 -1.65
C VAL A 271 3.76 -44.58 -2.28
N LYS A 272 4.97 -44.73 -1.69
CA LYS A 272 6.03 -45.61 -2.19
C LYS A 272 6.54 -46.59 -1.12
N GLN A 273 5.76 -47.61 -0.77
CA GLN A 273 6.23 -48.86 -0.13
C GLN A 273 5.40 -50.02 -0.72
N GLU A 274 5.96 -51.09 -1.29
CA GLU A 274 6.76 -52.18 -0.68
C GLU A 274 7.96 -52.67 -1.56
N PRO A 275 8.80 -53.65 -1.12
CA PRO A 275 9.58 -53.69 0.12
C PRO A 275 11.11 -53.90 -0.09
N ILE A 276 11.89 -53.47 0.92
CA ILE A 276 13.26 -53.88 1.34
C ILE A 276 14.46 -53.57 0.40
N SER A 277 15.34 -52.68 0.87
CA SER A 277 16.62 -53.10 1.48
C SER A 277 17.31 -51.93 2.20
N GLN A 278 17.89 -52.24 3.35
CA GLN A 278 18.58 -51.34 4.26
C GLN A 278 19.79 -50.71 3.59
N LYS A 279 19.93 -49.39 3.71
CA LYS A 279 21.21 -48.70 3.79
C LYS A 279 20.98 -47.31 4.40
N GLU A 280 21.55 -47.11 5.58
CA GLU A 280 21.80 -45.76 6.09
C GLU A 280 22.70 -45.02 5.09
N PRO A 281 22.47 -43.70 4.93
CA PRO A 281 23.54 -42.83 5.36
C PRO A 281 23.04 -41.66 6.20
N THR A 282 23.78 -41.45 7.26
CA THR A 282 24.00 -40.20 7.98
C THR A 282 24.13 -39.02 7.01
N ASN A 283 23.23 -38.05 7.13
CA ASN A 283 23.50 -36.67 6.75
C ASN A 283 22.55 -35.73 7.50
N THR A 284 23.11 -35.02 8.47
CA THR A 284 22.49 -33.92 9.18
C THR A 284 22.24 -32.75 8.23
N PRO A 285 20.99 -32.29 8.02
CA PRO A 285 20.77 -31.01 7.37
C PRO A 285 21.04 -29.92 8.40
N LYS A 286 22.10 -29.15 8.15
CA LYS A 286 22.46 -27.92 8.85
C LYS A 286 21.21 -27.08 9.08
N SER A 287 20.95 -26.77 10.36
CA SER A 287 20.04 -25.71 10.78
C SER A 287 20.38 -24.44 10.00
N MET A 288 19.50 -24.06 9.07
CA MET A 288 19.54 -22.72 8.49
C MET A 288 19.16 -21.77 9.61
N ARG A 289 20.20 -21.17 10.21
CA ARG A 289 20.08 -20.00 11.07
C ARG A 289 19.17 -18.99 10.38
N MET A 290 18.20 -18.50 11.15
CA MET A 290 17.48 -17.27 10.85
C MET A 290 18.50 -16.22 10.45
N GLY A 291 18.30 -15.62 9.26
CA GLY A 291 19.17 -14.59 8.75
C GLY A 291 19.32 -13.48 9.78
N ASP A 292 20.58 -13.25 10.14
CA ASP A 292 21.04 -12.08 10.85
C ASP A 292 20.42 -10.83 10.23
N GLY A 293 19.80 -9.98 11.06
CA GLY A 293 19.20 -8.73 10.62
C GLY A 293 20.27 -7.87 9.98
N GLY A 294 20.34 -7.89 8.65
CA GLY A 294 21.32 -7.14 7.89
C GLY A 294 21.35 -5.69 8.35
N LYS A 295 22.51 -5.25 8.85
CA LYS A 295 22.77 -3.87 9.27
C LYS A 295 22.52 -2.92 8.10
N GLY A 296 21.30 -2.40 8.02
CA GLY A 296 20.97 -1.32 7.12
C GLY A 296 21.61 -0.01 7.60
N GLU A 297 21.81 0.94 6.69
CA GLU A 297 22.21 2.30 7.00
C GLU A 297 21.17 2.96 7.91
N ALA A 298 21.65 3.69 8.92
CA ALA A 298 20.76 4.39 9.84
C ALA A 298 19.95 5.47 9.12
N PHE A 299 18.71 5.68 9.54
CA PHE A 299 17.88 6.79 9.09
C PHE A 299 18.57 8.12 9.43
N GLN A 300 18.63 9.03 8.47
CA GLN A 300 19.30 10.32 8.62
C GLN A 300 18.28 11.42 8.91
N LEU A 301 18.47 12.10 10.04
CA LEU A 301 17.67 13.26 10.41
C LEU A 301 18.26 14.54 9.81
N THR A 302 17.41 15.42 9.30
CA THR A 302 17.83 16.76 8.91
C THR A 302 18.22 17.59 10.15
N GLN A 303 19.02 18.64 9.96
CA GLN A 303 19.41 19.53 11.07
C GLN A 303 18.18 20.19 11.72
N GLU A 304 17.18 20.54 10.90
CA GLU A 304 15.91 21.11 11.39
C GLU A 304 15.13 20.10 12.24
N GLN A 305 15.01 18.84 11.79
CA GLN A 305 14.37 17.78 12.57
C GLN A 305 15.07 17.57 13.92
N GLN A 306 16.41 17.54 13.93
CA GLN A 306 17.18 17.40 15.17
C GLN A 306 16.93 18.57 16.13
N TRP A 307 16.83 19.80 15.61
CA TRP A 307 16.54 20.97 16.43
C TRP A 307 15.10 20.92 16.99
N LEU A 308 14.10 20.70 16.14
CA LEU A 308 12.70 20.61 16.56
C LEU A 308 12.47 19.49 17.59
N ILE A 309 13.13 18.33 17.44
CA ILE A 309 13.03 17.23 18.42
C ILE A 309 13.53 17.67 19.80
N ARG A 310 14.63 18.45 19.86
CA ARG A 310 15.15 18.97 21.13
C ARG A 310 14.20 19.99 21.77
N GLU A 311 13.52 20.79 20.96
CA GLU A 311 12.55 21.79 21.43
C GLU A 311 11.23 21.16 21.93
N ASP A 312 10.88 19.93 21.51
CA ASP A 312 9.69 19.21 21.96
C ASP A 312 9.90 18.55 23.35
N CYS A 313 10.22 19.37 24.35
CA CYS A 313 10.68 18.93 25.67
C CYS A 313 9.68 18.03 26.40
N MET A 314 8.37 18.22 26.20
CA MET A 314 7.34 17.38 26.84
C MET A 314 7.37 15.92 26.35
N ASN A 315 7.87 15.69 25.13
CA ASN A 315 7.98 14.37 24.52
C ASN A 315 9.40 13.79 24.57
N GLN A 316 10.32 14.38 25.35
CA GLN A 316 11.73 13.98 25.39
C GLN A 316 11.92 12.46 25.53
N LYS A 317 11.25 11.84 26.51
CA LYS A 317 11.35 10.39 26.74
C LYS A 317 10.91 9.56 25.53
N LEU A 318 9.81 9.97 24.89
CA LEU A 318 9.28 9.28 23.72
C LEU A 318 10.21 9.46 22.51
N TRP A 319 10.81 10.65 22.36
CA TRP A 319 11.83 10.89 21.35
C TRP A 319 13.08 10.05 21.59
N ASP A 320 13.59 9.95 22.83
CA ASP A 320 14.76 9.12 23.16
C ASP A 320 14.52 7.64 22.78
N GLU A 321 13.34 7.11 23.10
CA GLU A 321 12.92 5.75 22.73
C GLU A 321 12.87 5.55 21.20
N VAL A 322 12.30 6.49 20.47
CA VAL A 322 12.20 6.40 19.01
C VAL A 322 13.57 6.55 18.34
N LEU A 323 14.39 7.51 18.80
CA LEU A 323 15.73 7.77 18.27
C LEU A 323 16.68 6.58 18.49
N ALA A 324 16.46 5.75 19.51
CA ALA A 324 17.21 4.50 19.70
C ALA A 324 17.06 3.52 18.51
N SER A 325 16.04 3.71 17.66
CA SER A 325 15.78 2.91 16.46
C SER A 325 16.30 3.51 15.15
N LEU A 326 17.03 4.63 15.16
CA LEU A 326 17.59 5.24 13.94
C LEU A 326 18.42 4.23 13.12
N LYS A 327 19.15 3.34 13.78
CA LYS A 327 19.95 2.27 13.16
C LYS A 327 19.14 1.25 12.33
N GLU A 328 17.81 1.28 12.40
CA GLU A 328 16.93 0.37 11.66
C GLU A 328 16.50 0.92 10.29
N GLY A 329 17.08 2.08 9.88
CA GLY A 329 16.92 2.61 8.54
C GLY A 329 15.46 2.90 8.19
N PRO A 330 14.90 2.35 7.09
CA PRO A 330 13.50 2.59 6.70
C PRO A 330 12.47 2.20 7.78
N ASN A 331 12.79 1.24 8.65
CA ASN A 331 11.87 0.81 9.72
C ASN A 331 11.72 1.84 10.84
N PHE A 332 12.65 2.82 10.93
CA PHE A 332 12.56 3.93 11.88
C PHE A 332 11.21 4.66 11.79
N LEU A 333 10.76 4.99 10.58
CA LEU A 333 9.51 5.71 10.38
C LEU A 333 8.28 4.92 10.85
N LYS A 334 8.32 3.59 10.75
CA LYS A 334 7.26 2.73 11.28
C LYS A 334 7.22 2.77 12.81
N LYS A 335 8.36 2.76 13.48
CA LYS A 335 8.44 2.89 14.94
C LYS A 335 7.98 4.26 15.40
N LEU A 336 8.42 5.31 14.72
CA LEU A 336 8.01 6.69 14.98
C LEU A 336 6.48 6.86 14.80
N GLU A 337 5.89 6.29 13.75
CA GLU A 337 4.43 6.28 13.56
C GLU A 337 3.70 5.62 14.74
N GLN A 338 4.19 4.45 15.18
CA GLN A 338 3.58 3.69 16.29
C GLN A 338 3.68 4.44 17.62
N SER A 339 4.83 5.04 17.92
CA SER A 339 5.07 5.78 19.17
C SER A 339 4.18 7.03 19.29
N PHE A 340 3.85 7.68 18.17
CA PHE A 340 2.97 8.85 18.13
C PHE A 340 1.54 8.54 17.65
N MET A 341 1.10 7.29 17.80
CA MET A 341 -0.26 6.88 17.49
C MET A 341 -1.25 7.34 18.58
N CYS A 342 -2.33 8.00 18.17
CA CYS A 342 -3.38 8.41 19.08
C CYS A 342 -4.24 7.21 19.51
N VAL A 343 -4.31 6.93 20.82
CA VAL A 343 -5.07 5.80 21.39
C VAL A 343 -6.57 5.80 21.02
N CYS A 344 -7.16 6.97 20.77
CA CYS A 344 -8.58 7.08 20.45
C CYS A 344 -8.93 6.68 19.01
N CYS A 345 -8.14 7.10 18.03
CA CYS A 345 -8.42 6.85 16.62
C CYS A 345 -7.51 5.78 16.00
N GLN A 346 -6.46 5.36 16.72
CA GLN A 346 -5.47 4.37 16.26
C GLN A 346 -4.77 4.79 14.96
N GLU A 347 -4.58 6.10 14.78
CA GLU A 347 -3.85 6.68 13.66
C GLU A 347 -2.78 7.62 14.20
N LEU A 348 -1.79 7.96 13.37
CA LEU A 348 -0.80 8.99 13.70
C LEU A 348 -1.50 10.26 14.20
N VAL A 349 -1.01 10.81 15.31
CA VAL A 349 -1.64 11.95 15.97
C VAL A 349 -1.68 13.19 15.05
N TYR A 350 -2.82 13.86 15.01
CA TYR A 350 -3.03 15.09 14.26
C TYR A 350 -3.56 16.20 15.17
N GLN A 351 -2.97 17.38 15.04
CA GLN A 351 -3.09 18.47 16.02
C GLN A 351 -2.88 17.92 17.45
N PRO A 352 -1.71 17.33 17.74
CA PRO A 352 -1.46 16.66 19.00
C PRO A 352 -1.66 17.63 20.16
N VAL A 353 -2.38 17.18 21.18
CA VAL A 353 -2.34 17.76 22.52
C VAL A 353 -1.46 16.84 23.36
N THR A 354 -0.30 17.33 23.77
CA THR A 354 0.56 16.63 24.74
C THR A 354 0.02 16.96 26.12
N THR A 355 -0.62 15.98 26.77
CA THR A 355 -1.25 16.18 28.07
C THR A 355 -0.22 16.38 29.19
N GLU A 356 -0.63 16.87 30.35
CA GLU A 356 0.28 17.03 31.51
C GLU A 356 0.81 15.69 32.04
N CYS A 357 0.07 14.61 31.82
CA CYS A 357 0.54 13.23 32.00
C CYS A 357 1.38 12.69 30.83
N LEU A 358 1.87 13.57 29.95
CA LEU A 358 2.81 13.33 28.85
C LEU A 358 2.34 12.34 27.76
N HIS A 359 1.02 12.27 27.51
CA HIS A 359 0.47 11.46 26.42
C HIS A 359 0.02 12.35 25.26
N ASN A 360 0.18 11.87 24.02
CA ASN A 360 -0.23 12.59 22.82
C ASN A 360 -1.59 12.09 22.32
N VAL A 361 -2.56 13.00 22.24
CA VAL A 361 -3.92 12.70 21.75
C VAL A 361 -4.32 13.73 20.71
N CYS A 362 -5.01 13.32 19.64
CA CYS A 362 -5.54 14.27 18.66
C CYS A 362 -6.46 15.27 19.36
N LYS A 363 -6.34 16.56 19.07
CA LYS A 363 -7.22 17.59 19.65
C LYS A 363 -8.70 17.23 19.50
N SER A 364 -9.12 16.81 18.30
CA SER A 364 -10.50 16.44 18.02
C SER A 364 -10.97 15.20 18.79
N CYS A 365 -10.08 14.23 19.04
CA CYS A 365 -10.37 13.05 19.86
C CYS A 365 -10.56 13.42 21.33
N LEU A 366 -9.65 14.24 21.88
CA LEU A 366 -9.75 14.70 23.27
C LEU A 366 -10.98 15.59 23.47
N GLN A 367 -11.27 16.49 22.53
CA GLN A 367 -12.51 17.28 22.51
C GLN A 367 -13.76 16.40 22.53
N ARG A 368 -13.78 15.30 21.78
CA ARG A 368 -14.91 14.36 21.78
C ARG A 368 -15.09 13.67 23.13
N SER A 369 -14.00 13.29 23.80
CA SER A 369 -14.02 12.75 25.16
C SER A 369 -14.64 13.73 26.15
N PHE A 370 -14.19 14.98 26.12
CA PHE A 370 -14.68 16.02 27.03
C PHE A 370 -16.15 16.38 26.77
N ARG A 371 -16.60 16.39 25.51
CA ARG A 371 -18.03 16.55 25.16
C ARG A 371 -18.90 15.41 25.68
N ALA A 372 -18.33 14.22 25.90
CA ALA A 372 -18.99 13.09 26.53
C ALA A 372 -18.82 13.09 28.06
N GLU A 373 -18.42 14.22 28.65
CA GLU A 373 -18.18 14.40 30.08
C GLU A 373 -17.08 13.50 30.67
N VAL A 374 -16.18 12.99 29.82
CA VAL A 374 -14.99 12.23 30.24
C VAL A 374 -13.77 13.14 30.19
N PHE A 375 -13.40 13.67 31.36
CA PHE A 375 -12.30 14.64 31.56
C PHE A 375 -10.95 14.00 31.91
N THR A 376 -10.80 12.70 31.67
CA THR A 376 -9.54 11.99 31.92
C THR A 376 -8.76 11.77 30.64
N CYS A 377 -7.45 11.62 30.75
CA CYS A 377 -6.58 11.24 29.64
C CYS A 377 -7.04 9.89 29.06
N PRO A 378 -7.34 9.79 27.75
CA PRO A 378 -7.76 8.54 27.13
C PRO A 378 -6.72 7.40 27.19
N ALA A 379 -5.44 7.74 27.37
CA ALA A 379 -4.35 6.75 27.40
C ALA A 379 -4.15 6.15 28.80
N CYS A 380 -3.99 6.97 29.84
CA CYS A 380 -3.64 6.51 31.19
C CYS A 380 -4.71 6.80 32.27
N ARG A 381 -5.83 7.43 31.90
CA ARG A 381 -6.94 7.80 32.80
C ARG A 381 -6.60 8.83 33.88
N TYR A 382 -5.44 9.48 33.80
CA TYR A 382 -5.11 10.64 34.63
C TYR A 382 -6.20 11.73 34.50
N ASP A 383 -6.61 12.34 35.60
CA ASP A 383 -7.64 13.39 35.60
C ASP A 383 -7.07 14.72 35.12
N LEU A 384 -7.60 15.23 34.00
CA LEU A 384 -7.19 16.51 33.42
C LEU A 384 -8.07 17.68 33.91
N GLY A 385 -9.24 17.37 34.49
CA GLY A 385 -10.20 18.35 34.95
C GLY A 385 -11.03 19.01 33.85
N LYS A 386 -12.20 19.56 34.24
CA LYS A 386 -13.16 20.20 33.32
C LYS A 386 -12.63 21.46 32.65
N GLY A 387 -11.73 22.18 33.32
CA GLY A 387 -11.13 23.43 32.85
C GLY A 387 -9.88 23.25 31.98
N TYR A 388 -9.52 22.02 31.62
CA TYR A 388 -8.29 21.75 30.87
C TYR A 388 -8.25 22.47 29.52
N THR A 389 -7.18 23.22 29.27
CA THR A 389 -6.99 23.94 28.00
C THR A 389 -6.22 23.09 27.00
N MET A 390 -6.89 22.65 25.94
CA MET A 390 -6.32 21.80 24.89
C MET A 390 -5.46 22.61 23.89
N VAL A 391 -4.23 22.93 24.29
CA VAL A 391 -3.25 23.63 23.43
C VAL A 391 -2.57 22.62 22.50
N PRO A 392 -2.63 22.79 21.16
CA PRO A 392 -1.91 21.92 20.25
C PRO A 392 -0.39 22.11 20.33
N ASN A 393 0.35 21.01 20.41
CA ASN A 393 1.80 20.97 20.27
C ASN A 393 2.18 21.16 18.80
N LYS A 394 2.49 22.40 18.43
CA LYS A 394 2.85 22.78 17.05
C LYS A 394 4.20 22.23 16.61
N ILE A 395 5.13 22.02 17.54
CA ILE A 395 6.46 21.46 17.26
C ILE A 395 6.30 20.01 16.81
N LEU A 396 5.61 19.20 17.60
CA LEU A 396 5.30 17.82 17.24
C LEU A 396 4.52 17.74 15.93
N GLN A 397 3.51 18.60 15.73
CA GLN A 397 2.79 18.65 14.45
C GLN A 397 3.74 18.89 13.25
N THR A 398 4.65 19.85 13.38
CA THR A 398 5.61 20.19 12.32
C THR A 398 6.56 19.03 12.03
N LEU A 399 7.08 18.36 13.07
CA LEU A 399 7.92 17.18 12.94
C LEU A 399 7.19 16.04 12.20
N LEU A 400 5.94 15.75 12.59
CA LEU A 400 5.16 14.69 11.96
C LEU A 400 4.85 15.03 10.49
N ASP A 401 4.60 16.30 10.14
CA ASP A 401 4.43 16.72 8.75
C ASP A 401 5.72 16.56 7.93
N GLN A 402 6.89 16.77 8.54
CA GLN A 402 8.20 16.54 7.90
C GLN A 402 8.50 15.04 7.72
N PHE A 403 8.21 14.20 8.72
CA PHE A 403 8.44 12.75 8.63
C PHE A 403 7.42 12.05 7.74
N PHE A 404 6.17 12.53 7.70
CA PHE A 404 5.09 11.94 6.91
C PHE A 404 4.40 12.97 6.00
N PRO A 405 5.09 13.43 4.94
CA PRO A 405 4.52 14.43 4.04
C PRO A 405 3.15 14.03 3.50
N GLY A 406 2.16 14.89 3.72
CA GLY A 406 0.79 14.72 3.23
C GLY A 406 -0.17 13.99 4.18
N TYR A 407 0.28 13.52 5.36
CA TYR A 407 -0.60 12.82 6.30
C TYR A 407 -1.73 13.69 6.85
N SER A 408 -1.47 15.00 7.00
CA SER A 408 -2.42 16.01 7.45
C SER A 408 -3.49 16.37 6.40
N LYS A 409 -3.29 16.06 5.10
CA LYS A 409 -4.18 16.50 4.01
C LYS A 409 -5.59 15.88 4.02
N GLY A 410 -5.88 14.94 4.91
CA GLY A 410 -7.17 14.25 4.99
C GLY A 410 -7.74 14.14 6.41
N ARG A 411 -7.28 14.93 7.38
CA ARG A 411 -7.55 14.75 8.81
C ARG A 411 -8.23 15.94 9.48
#